data_AF-A0A2T6DFR7-F1
#
_entry.id   AF-A0A2T6DFR7-F1
#
_cell.length_a   1.000
_cell.length_b   1.000
_cell.length_c   1.000
_cell.angle_alpha   90.00
_cell.angle_beta   90.00
_cell.angle_gamma   90.00
#
_symmetry.space_group_name_H-M   'P 1'
#
loop_
_entity.id
_entity.type
_entity.pdbx_description
1 polymer ?
#
loop_
_entity_poly.entity_id
_entity_poly.type
_entity_poly.pdbx_seq_one_letter_code
_entity_poly.pdbx_strand_id
1 'polypeptide(L)'
;MPRTDKSSILLDRMFASFCHNVPHAMMLVVMFFALPGYAGWACGVAWTEPSGHFPGVNYQGRVMVTERLADITTDDPAMTLPLFVEFCSHYEEISPAAGHGWRVPLLEGRMVQTEDHAFRMDRPDGSFILFRRDRNSPLVLRSSSGWIAELDGPTIRAAAPCGTSFVFSRGKLTTMQVGVSKLDIVFQGEYPSEIRQGSRTLLTVLRGAGGQLTGFRYNGGSEVYLRQGNRPIIQDVGGQRVVGGMQQTLCGVSWSPESQRDPKEFTFSIDAHRNPTLTIGERVIVWDAVTRRILRDGNWTYQVTPGDRLYDNAVIVRKNAAGQAEMWSESIARGEQVILHSNGEKAVLTWFTSGNLIGKVRRRYLERNGVLVSDYKAAYNASGKLIRETTLADGTTQTKAYAYDNANRLIGFTDTAGRAYALEYKEDALSAIKTGSREIFRIK
;
A
#
# COMPACT_ATOMS: atom_id res chain seq x y z
N MET A 1 -28.35 -51.48 -12.70
CA MET A 1 -27.21 -51.68 -11.78
C MET A 1 -26.10 -50.73 -12.15
N PRO A 2 -25.81 -49.75 -11.29
CA PRO A 2 -24.44 -49.31 -11.05
C PRO A 2 -24.09 -49.42 -9.56
N ARG A 3 -22.83 -49.76 -9.28
CA ARG A 3 -22.25 -49.80 -7.94
C ARG A 3 -22.09 -48.38 -7.42
N THR A 4 -22.78 -48.06 -6.33
CA THR A 4 -22.52 -46.91 -5.46
C THR A 4 -21.36 -47.24 -4.54
N ASP A 5 -20.27 -46.49 -4.61
CA ASP A 5 -19.23 -46.52 -3.60
C ASP A 5 -19.45 -45.38 -2.59
N LYS A 6 -19.40 -45.75 -1.31
CA LYS A 6 -19.77 -44.94 -0.15
C LYS A 6 -18.50 -44.40 0.50
N SER A 7 -18.23 -43.13 0.31
CA SER A 7 -17.19 -42.41 1.08
C SER A 7 -17.43 -40.91 1.11
N SER A 8 -18.61 -40.50 1.61
CA SER A 8 -18.89 -39.08 1.89
C SER A 8 -19.97 -38.85 2.96
N ILE A 9 -20.03 -39.72 3.98
CA ILE A 9 -20.92 -39.52 5.14
C ILE A 9 -20.14 -39.90 6.41
N LEU A 10 -19.22 -39.04 6.85
CA LEU A 10 -18.64 -39.12 8.21
C LEU A 10 -17.89 -37.85 8.66
N LEU A 11 -18.17 -36.68 8.08
CA LEU A 11 -17.58 -35.40 8.52
C LEU A 11 -18.61 -34.30 8.84
N ASP A 12 -19.91 -34.60 8.75
CA ASP A 12 -21.00 -33.63 8.99
C ASP A 12 -21.81 -33.86 10.27
N ARG A 13 -21.29 -34.67 11.22
CA ARG A 13 -21.99 -34.96 12.49
C ARG A 13 -21.17 -34.78 13.78
N MET A 14 -20.06 -34.05 13.74
CA MET A 14 -19.29 -33.71 14.95
C MET A 14 -19.26 -32.21 15.32
N PHE A 15 -20.09 -31.36 14.69
CA PHE A 15 -20.20 -29.94 15.05
C PHE A 15 -21.54 -29.50 15.64
N ALA A 16 -22.46 -30.44 15.89
CA ALA A 16 -23.79 -30.13 16.41
C ALA A 16 -24.07 -30.84 17.74
N SER A 17 -23.35 -30.51 18.82
CA SER A 17 -23.78 -30.81 20.20
C SER A 17 -22.98 -30.11 21.30
N PHE A 18 -22.58 -28.84 21.14
CA PHE A 18 -21.96 -28.07 22.24
C PHE A 18 -22.24 -26.56 22.16
N CYS A 19 -23.51 -26.17 22.02
CA CYS A 19 -23.91 -24.75 22.09
C CYS A 19 -25.37 -24.61 22.57
N HIS A 20 -25.68 -25.08 23.78
CA HIS A 20 -26.86 -24.62 24.52
C HIS A 20 -26.42 -24.21 25.92
N ASN A 21 -26.68 -22.94 26.27
CA ASN A 21 -26.37 -22.23 27.52
C ASN A 21 -25.00 -21.54 27.64
N VAL A 22 -24.75 -20.52 26.80
CA VAL A 22 -23.88 -19.40 27.17
C VAL A 22 -24.68 -18.10 26.97
N PRO A 23 -24.81 -17.22 27.99
CA PRO A 23 -25.57 -15.99 27.86
C PRO A 23 -24.90 -15.04 26.85
N HIS A 24 -25.72 -14.33 26.09
CA HIS A 24 -25.36 -13.35 25.05
C HIS A 24 -24.73 -12.07 25.64
N ALA A 25 -23.59 -12.20 26.30
CA ALA A 25 -22.74 -11.08 26.68
C ALA A 25 -21.32 -11.35 26.16
N MET A 26 -20.76 -10.34 25.47
CA MET A 26 -19.38 -10.31 24.97
C MET A 26 -19.05 -11.28 23.83
N MET A 27 -19.61 -10.99 22.66
CA MET A 27 -18.80 -11.03 21.43
C MET A 27 -18.49 -9.58 21.06
N LEU A 28 -17.74 -8.89 21.94
CA LEU A 28 -17.10 -7.65 21.56
C LEU A 28 -16.10 -8.05 20.49
N VAL A 29 -16.44 -7.73 19.24
CA VAL A 29 -15.49 -7.71 18.14
C VAL A 29 -14.40 -6.72 18.56
N VAL A 30 -13.40 -7.23 19.28
CA VAL A 30 -12.05 -6.69 19.20
C VAL A 30 -11.64 -7.01 17.77
N MET A 31 -12.19 -6.26 16.81
CA MET A 31 -11.46 -5.94 15.62
C MET A 31 -10.21 -5.29 16.20
N PHE A 32 -9.18 -6.12 16.36
CA PHE A 32 -7.85 -5.67 16.12
C PHE A 32 -7.98 -4.85 14.84
N PHE A 33 -8.02 -3.53 15.00
CA PHE A 33 -7.25 -2.68 14.13
C PHE A 33 -5.85 -3.26 14.21
N ALA A 34 -5.63 -4.33 13.45
CA ALA A 34 -4.44 -4.46 12.67
C ALA A 34 -4.39 -3.13 11.94
N LEU A 35 -3.79 -2.14 12.62
CA LEU A 35 -2.85 -1.30 11.92
C LEU A 35 -2.14 -2.28 10.98
N PRO A 36 -2.04 -2.03 9.67
CA PRO A 36 -0.91 -2.60 8.95
C PRO A 36 0.28 -2.27 9.84
N GLY A 37 0.73 -3.29 10.57
CA GLY A 37 1.73 -3.09 11.58
C GLY A 37 2.89 -2.53 10.79
N TYR A 38 3.45 -1.41 11.23
CA TYR A 38 4.82 -1.10 10.86
C TYR A 38 5.77 -2.26 11.25
N ALA A 39 5.27 -3.29 11.96
CA ALA A 39 5.80 -4.64 12.00
C ALA A 39 5.87 -5.27 10.58
N GLY A 40 7.03 -5.12 9.95
CA GLY A 40 7.40 -5.93 8.79
C GLY A 40 6.98 -5.36 7.44
N TRP A 41 6.85 -4.03 7.29
CA TRP A 41 7.13 -3.46 5.98
C TRP A 41 8.55 -3.90 5.67
N ALA A 42 8.69 -4.86 4.74
CA ALA A 42 9.96 -5.16 4.12
C ALA A 42 10.54 -3.79 3.74
N CYS A 43 11.52 -3.41 4.52
CA CYS A 43 12.25 -2.19 4.41
C CYS A 43 12.57 -1.97 2.92
N GLY A 44 12.19 -0.80 2.41
CA GLY A 44 12.22 -0.57 0.98
C GLY A 44 10.88 -0.82 0.31
N VAL A 45 10.57 -2.02 -0.18
CA VAL A 45 9.52 -2.27 -1.19
C VAL A 45 8.52 -3.32 -0.69
N ALA A 46 7.22 -3.02 -0.80
CA ALA A 46 6.18 -3.91 -0.27
C ALA A 46 5.83 -5.07 -1.21
N TRP A 47 6.04 -4.89 -2.53
CA TRP A 47 5.61 -5.84 -3.57
C TRP A 47 4.13 -6.23 -3.42
N THR A 48 3.31 -5.28 -2.98
CA THR A 48 1.85 -5.43 -2.89
C THR A 48 1.20 -4.58 -3.97
N GLU A 49 0.03 -5.00 -4.42
CA GLU A 49 -0.78 -4.19 -5.34
C GLU A 49 -1.06 -2.82 -4.70
N PRO A 50 -0.80 -1.71 -5.42
CA PRO A 50 -1.21 -0.39 -5.00
C PRO A 50 -2.70 -0.39 -4.70
N SER A 51 -3.04 0.06 -3.50
CA SER A 51 -4.40 0.19 -3.03
C SER A 51 -4.53 1.48 -2.21
N GLY A 52 -5.72 2.07 -2.24
CA GLY A 52 -6.11 3.09 -1.28
C GLY A 52 -7.10 2.52 -0.27
N HIS A 53 -7.66 3.41 0.56
CA HIS A 53 -8.63 2.98 1.57
C HIS A 53 -9.92 2.43 0.95
N PHE A 54 -10.41 3.05 -0.13
CA PHE A 54 -11.56 2.56 -0.87
C PHE A 54 -11.09 1.82 -2.14
N PRO A 55 -11.71 0.66 -2.47
CA PRO A 55 -11.41 -0.02 -3.73
C PRO A 55 -11.57 0.91 -4.92
N GLY A 56 -10.62 0.90 -5.85
CA GLY A 56 -10.68 1.75 -7.05
C GLY A 56 -10.29 3.22 -6.83
N VAL A 57 -9.86 3.62 -5.62
CA VAL A 57 -9.57 5.02 -5.29
C VAL A 57 -8.24 5.13 -4.58
N ASN A 58 -7.34 6.00 -5.06
CA ASN A 58 -6.08 6.27 -4.36
C ASN A 58 -6.28 7.28 -3.22
N TYR A 59 -5.24 7.49 -2.41
CA TYR A 59 -5.29 8.39 -1.26
C TYR A 59 -5.54 9.87 -1.58
N GLN A 60 -5.47 10.26 -2.86
CA GLN A 60 -5.80 11.62 -3.32
C GLN A 60 -7.23 11.73 -3.87
N GLY A 61 -8.03 10.65 -3.76
CA GLY A 61 -9.39 10.58 -4.27
C GLY A 61 -9.49 10.51 -5.80
N ARG A 62 -8.45 10.01 -6.47
CA ARG A 62 -8.44 9.74 -7.91
C ARG A 62 -8.76 8.27 -8.17
N VAL A 63 -9.31 7.97 -9.34
CA VAL A 63 -9.56 6.58 -9.74
C VAL A 63 -8.23 5.87 -9.88
N MET A 64 -8.09 4.72 -9.23
CA MET A 64 -6.92 3.85 -9.32
C MET A 64 -7.38 2.41 -9.41
N VAL A 65 -7.17 1.78 -10.56
CA VAL A 65 -7.51 0.38 -10.80
C VAL A 65 -6.22 -0.38 -11.05
N THR A 66 -5.97 -1.42 -10.26
CA THR A 66 -4.82 -2.29 -10.41
C THR A 66 -5.31 -3.65 -10.92
N GLU A 67 -4.61 -4.20 -11.90
CA GLU A 67 -4.82 -5.58 -12.36
C GLU A 67 -3.51 -6.36 -12.29
N ARG A 68 -3.45 -7.35 -11.40
CA ARG A 68 -2.33 -8.28 -11.32
C ARG A 68 -2.34 -9.24 -12.49
N LEU A 69 -1.29 -9.17 -13.29
CA LEU A 69 -1.10 -9.96 -14.49
C LEU A 69 -0.42 -11.30 -14.18
N ALA A 70 0.62 -11.30 -13.36
CA ALA A 70 1.41 -12.48 -13.07
C ALA A 70 2.23 -12.33 -11.79
N ASP A 71 2.75 -13.46 -11.30
CA ASP A 71 3.80 -13.53 -10.28
C ASP A 71 5.05 -14.13 -10.89
N ILE A 72 6.09 -13.33 -11.01
CA ILE A 72 7.36 -13.75 -11.60
C ILE A 72 8.22 -14.35 -10.51
N THR A 73 8.60 -15.61 -10.68
CA THR A 73 9.42 -16.34 -9.71
C THR A 73 10.89 -15.98 -9.91
N THR A 74 11.58 -15.64 -8.81
CA THR A 74 13.02 -15.37 -8.81
C THR A 74 13.80 -16.61 -8.37
N ASP A 75 15.13 -16.57 -8.37
CA ASP A 75 15.95 -17.63 -7.79
C ASP A 75 15.86 -17.68 -6.25
N ASP A 76 15.42 -16.59 -5.61
CA ASP A 76 15.08 -16.60 -4.19
C ASP A 76 13.62 -17.06 -4.04
N PRO A 77 13.37 -18.25 -3.45
CA PRO A 77 12.02 -18.78 -3.30
C PRO A 77 11.15 -17.94 -2.35
N ALA A 78 11.75 -17.11 -1.50
CA ALA A 78 11.02 -16.18 -0.63
C ALA A 78 10.58 -14.90 -1.37
N MET A 79 11.00 -14.71 -2.62
CA MET A 79 10.74 -13.50 -3.39
C MET A 79 10.01 -13.82 -4.69
N THR A 80 8.84 -13.21 -4.84
CA THR A 80 8.09 -13.12 -6.09
C THR A 80 7.96 -11.66 -6.50
N LEU A 81 8.07 -11.39 -7.80
CA LEU A 81 7.84 -10.06 -8.35
C LEU A 81 6.42 -10.01 -8.92
N PRO A 82 5.50 -9.26 -8.32
CA PRO A 82 4.18 -9.07 -8.89
C PRO A 82 4.29 -8.21 -10.16
N LEU A 83 3.74 -8.72 -11.26
CA LEU A 83 3.54 -7.95 -12.47
C LEU A 83 2.09 -7.48 -12.49
N PHE A 84 1.87 -6.17 -12.53
CA PHE A 84 0.54 -5.59 -12.64
C PHE A 84 0.54 -4.38 -13.58
N VAL A 85 -0.64 -4.08 -14.11
CA VAL A 85 -0.95 -2.81 -14.75
C VAL A 85 -1.76 -1.96 -13.78
N GLU A 86 -1.48 -0.66 -13.76
CA GLU A 86 -2.16 0.29 -12.90
C GLU A 86 -2.74 1.42 -13.75
N PHE A 87 -4.06 1.55 -13.73
CA PHE A 87 -4.76 2.71 -14.25
C PHE A 87 -4.84 3.78 -13.17
N CYS A 88 -4.56 5.03 -13.52
CA CYS A 88 -4.91 6.16 -12.67
C CYS A 88 -5.48 7.33 -13.49
N SER A 89 -6.59 7.91 -13.03
CA SER A 89 -7.28 9.00 -13.77
C SER A 89 -6.43 10.26 -13.95
N HIS A 90 -5.36 10.43 -13.16
CA HIS A 90 -4.42 11.56 -13.24
C HIS A 90 -3.17 11.31 -14.06
N TYR A 91 -2.95 10.10 -14.58
CA TYR A 91 -1.80 9.84 -15.44
C TYR A 91 -2.02 10.52 -16.79
N GLU A 92 -1.27 11.60 -17.02
CA GLU A 92 -1.22 12.36 -18.28
C GLU A 92 -0.12 11.85 -19.21
N GLU A 93 0.89 11.20 -18.64
CA GLU A 93 1.95 10.57 -19.42
C GLU A 93 1.42 9.31 -20.08
N ILE A 94 1.83 9.12 -21.34
CA ILE A 94 1.53 7.92 -22.09
C ILE A 94 2.53 6.85 -21.65
N SER A 95 2.05 5.79 -21.00
CA SER A 95 2.89 4.65 -20.72
C SER A 95 3.36 4.02 -22.03
N PRO A 96 4.67 3.79 -22.19
CA PRO A 96 5.20 3.11 -23.38
C PRO A 96 4.78 1.63 -23.45
N ALA A 97 4.22 1.10 -22.36
CA ALA A 97 3.74 -0.26 -22.24
C ALA A 97 2.21 -0.34 -22.41
N ALA A 98 1.46 0.41 -21.60
CA ALA A 98 0.01 0.23 -21.46
C ALA A 98 -0.81 1.40 -22.04
N GLY A 99 -0.19 2.41 -22.64
CA GLY A 99 -0.87 3.54 -23.25
C GLY A 99 -1.36 4.58 -22.23
N HIS A 100 -2.24 5.48 -22.66
CA HIS A 100 -2.65 6.62 -21.83
C HIS A 100 -3.45 6.19 -20.59
N GLY A 101 -3.10 6.72 -19.42
CA GLY A 101 -3.81 6.48 -18.16
C GLY A 101 -3.39 5.22 -17.43
N TRP A 102 -2.61 4.34 -18.06
CA TRP A 102 -2.08 3.12 -17.47
C TRP A 102 -0.58 3.22 -17.25
N ARG A 103 -0.04 2.37 -16.39
CA ARG A 103 1.39 2.12 -16.19
C ARG A 103 1.64 0.63 -15.94
N VAL A 104 2.84 0.17 -16.24
CA VAL A 104 3.39 -1.11 -15.78
C VAL A 104 4.55 -0.80 -14.83
N PRO A 105 4.30 -0.59 -13.53
CA PRO A 105 5.31 0.00 -12.64
C PRO A 105 6.65 -0.74 -12.62
N LEU A 106 6.62 -2.08 -12.68
CA LEU A 106 7.82 -2.92 -12.72
C LEU A 106 8.76 -2.57 -13.89
N LEU A 107 8.22 -2.08 -15.02
CA LEU A 107 8.95 -1.72 -16.23
C LEU A 107 9.16 -0.21 -16.40
N GLU A 108 8.48 0.60 -15.59
CA GLU A 108 8.42 2.05 -15.73
C GLU A 108 8.96 2.80 -14.50
N GLY A 109 9.64 2.07 -13.61
CA GLY A 109 10.36 2.66 -12.48
C GLY A 109 11.31 3.75 -12.97
N ARG A 110 11.26 4.92 -12.33
CA ARG A 110 12.02 6.09 -12.77
C ARG A 110 12.31 7.06 -11.63
N MET A 111 13.32 7.90 -11.82
CA MET A 111 13.65 8.98 -10.90
C MET A 111 13.79 10.29 -11.67
N VAL A 112 12.96 11.26 -11.30
CA VAL A 112 12.86 12.55 -11.99
C VAL A 112 13.05 13.69 -11.00
N GLN A 113 13.74 14.75 -11.43
CA GLN A 113 13.82 16.00 -10.67
C GLN A 113 12.50 16.75 -10.83
N THR A 114 11.82 17.06 -9.73
CA THR A 114 10.53 17.77 -9.75
C THR A 114 10.67 19.26 -9.41
N GLU A 115 11.71 19.62 -8.67
CA GLU A 115 12.08 20.99 -8.30
C GLU A 115 13.62 21.07 -8.18
N ASP A 116 14.19 22.27 -8.06
CA ASP A 116 15.66 22.48 -7.92
C ASP A 116 16.31 21.62 -6.82
N HIS A 117 15.54 21.33 -5.76
CA HIS A 117 16.00 20.56 -4.60
C HIS A 117 15.12 19.34 -4.29
N ALA A 118 14.25 18.92 -5.21
CA ALA A 118 13.35 17.79 -5.00
C ALA A 118 13.40 16.79 -6.16
N PHE A 119 13.38 15.52 -5.79
CA PHE A 119 13.29 14.40 -6.73
C PHE A 119 12.14 13.50 -6.35
N ARG A 120 11.51 12.90 -7.35
CA ARG A 120 10.50 11.86 -7.19
C ARG A 120 11.03 10.57 -7.79
N MET A 121 11.02 9.50 -7.00
CA MET A 121 11.32 8.15 -7.44
C MET A 121 10.01 7.35 -7.53
N ASP A 122 9.57 7.05 -8.74
CA ASP A 122 8.50 6.08 -9.00
C ASP A 122 9.12 4.67 -8.92
N ARG A 123 8.60 3.85 -8.01
CA ARG A 123 9.14 2.52 -7.69
C ARG A 123 8.52 1.43 -8.55
N PRO A 124 9.20 0.27 -8.68
CA PRO A 124 8.67 -0.87 -9.43
C PRO A 124 7.41 -1.50 -8.81
N ASP A 125 7.04 -1.12 -7.59
CA ASP A 125 5.81 -1.54 -6.91
C ASP A 125 4.64 -0.54 -7.08
N GLY A 126 4.75 0.45 -7.97
CA GLY A 126 3.68 1.42 -8.26
C GLY A 126 3.59 2.59 -7.30
N SER A 127 4.27 2.52 -6.15
CA SER A 127 4.35 3.65 -5.21
C SER A 127 5.49 4.61 -5.56
N PHE A 128 5.60 5.73 -4.84
CA PHE A 128 6.68 6.69 -5.04
C PHE A 128 7.30 7.17 -3.74
N ILE A 129 8.53 7.68 -3.82
CA ILE A 129 9.23 8.33 -2.72
C ILE A 129 9.68 9.72 -3.17
N LEU A 130 9.50 10.70 -2.29
CA LEU A 130 10.05 12.04 -2.46
C LEU A 130 11.40 12.14 -1.75
N PHE A 131 12.38 12.67 -2.47
CA PHE A 131 13.70 12.98 -1.97
C PHE A 131 13.92 14.49 -1.98
N ARG A 132 14.70 14.97 -1.01
CA ARG A 132 15.23 16.34 -0.98
C ARG A 132 16.75 16.28 -1.05
N ARG A 133 17.35 17.26 -1.73
CA ARG A 133 18.80 17.38 -1.81
C ARG A 133 19.37 17.71 -0.43
N ASP A 134 20.43 17.02 -0.02
CA ASP A 134 21.15 17.30 1.22
C ASP A 134 21.87 18.65 1.11
N ARG A 135 21.77 19.48 2.15
CA ARG A 135 22.32 20.84 2.15
C ARG A 135 23.85 20.86 2.20
N ASN A 136 24.45 19.83 2.81
CA ASN A 136 25.89 19.72 3.01
C ASN A 136 26.56 18.87 1.93
N SER A 137 25.79 18.04 1.22
CA SER A 137 26.27 17.24 0.11
C SER A 137 25.29 17.31 -1.07
N PRO A 138 25.49 18.21 -2.04
CA PRO A 138 24.53 18.38 -3.14
C PRO A 138 24.38 17.14 -4.01
N LEU A 139 25.33 16.19 -3.97
CA LEU A 139 25.26 14.92 -4.69
C LEU A 139 24.46 13.84 -3.93
N VAL A 140 24.02 14.13 -2.71
CA VAL A 140 23.23 13.21 -1.88
C VAL A 140 21.80 13.71 -1.77
N LEU A 141 20.86 12.79 -1.90
CA LEU A 141 19.43 13.01 -1.72
C LEU A 141 18.94 12.17 -0.55
N ARG A 142 18.02 12.73 0.25
CA ARG A 142 17.44 12.05 1.42
C ARG A 142 15.92 12.08 1.35
N SER A 143 15.29 10.98 1.72
CA SER A 143 13.83 10.91 1.91
C SER A 143 13.47 10.89 3.40
N SER A 144 12.22 11.21 3.73
CA SER A 144 11.67 11.04 5.08
C SER A 144 11.60 9.58 5.53
N SER A 145 11.58 8.63 4.59
CA SER A 145 11.55 7.19 4.85
C SER A 145 12.93 6.56 5.09
N GLY A 146 13.98 7.38 5.21
CA GLY A 146 15.35 6.92 5.43
C GLY A 146 16.08 6.42 4.18
N TRP A 147 15.43 6.41 3.01
CA TRP A 147 16.14 6.18 1.75
C TRP A 147 17.14 7.28 1.47
N ILE A 148 18.29 6.88 0.96
CA ILE A 148 19.38 7.75 0.52
C ILE A 148 19.58 7.50 -0.97
N ALA A 149 19.80 8.56 -1.75
CA ALA A 149 20.24 8.41 -3.13
C ALA A 149 21.49 9.24 -3.44
N GLU A 150 22.36 8.73 -4.29
CA GLU A 150 23.60 9.37 -4.72
C GLU A 150 23.53 9.67 -6.22
N LEU A 151 23.91 10.89 -6.59
CA LEU A 151 23.97 11.38 -7.96
C LEU A 151 25.38 11.19 -8.52
N ASP A 152 25.50 10.46 -9.63
CA ASP A 152 26.77 10.22 -10.33
C ASP A 152 26.56 10.34 -11.85
N GLY A 153 26.68 11.58 -12.35
CA GLY A 153 26.44 11.92 -13.74
C GLY A 153 25.02 11.53 -14.18
N PRO A 154 24.85 10.66 -15.21
CA PRO A 154 23.53 10.19 -15.64
C PRO A 154 22.96 9.10 -14.72
N THR A 155 23.72 8.61 -13.75
CA THR A 155 23.33 7.50 -12.88
C THR A 155 22.86 8.03 -11.53
N ILE A 156 21.78 7.45 -11.00
CA ILE A 156 21.33 7.69 -9.62
C ILE A 156 21.22 6.35 -8.91
N ARG A 157 21.84 6.22 -7.74
CA ARG A 157 21.77 5.01 -6.92
C ARG A 157 20.96 5.31 -5.68
N ALA A 158 19.80 4.68 -5.51
CA ALA A 158 18.95 4.85 -4.33
C ALA A 158 18.97 3.57 -3.49
N ALA A 159 19.16 3.70 -2.18
CA ALA A 159 19.20 2.58 -1.24
C ALA A 159 18.28 2.83 -0.05
N ALA A 160 17.53 1.80 0.32
CA ALA A 160 16.77 1.73 1.56
C ALA A 160 17.68 1.29 2.72
N PRO A 161 17.33 1.61 3.98
CA PRO A 161 18.12 1.23 5.17
C PRO A 161 18.41 -0.26 5.37
N CYS A 162 17.75 -1.15 4.63
CA CYS A 162 17.94 -2.59 4.79
C CYS A 162 18.58 -3.30 3.60
N GLY A 163 19.17 -2.54 2.68
CA GLY A 163 19.92 -3.10 1.56
C GLY A 163 19.16 -3.22 0.25
N THR A 164 17.83 -3.07 0.25
CA THR A 164 17.10 -2.89 -1.02
C THR A 164 17.63 -1.64 -1.73
N SER A 165 18.01 -1.76 -3.00
CA SER A 165 18.54 -0.63 -3.77
C SER A 165 18.14 -0.67 -5.23
N PHE A 166 18.18 0.51 -5.85
CA PHE A 166 17.82 0.76 -7.23
C PHE A 166 18.91 1.58 -7.90
N VAL A 167 19.22 1.22 -9.15
CA VAL A 167 20.08 2.01 -10.01
C VAL A 167 19.25 2.53 -11.17
N PHE A 168 19.27 3.85 -11.34
CA PHE A 168 18.64 4.54 -12.44
C PHE A 168 19.71 5.07 -13.38
N SER A 169 19.54 4.88 -14.69
CA SER A 169 20.37 5.50 -15.72
C SER A 169 19.51 6.41 -16.58
N ARG A 170 19.90 7.68 -16.71
CA ARG A 170 19.11 8.73 -17.38
C ARG A 170 17.66 8.78 -16.87
N GLY A 171 17.51 8.60 -15.56
CA GLY A 171 16.21 8.58 -14.87
C GLY A 171 15.42 7.28 -14.99
N LYS A 172 15.85 6.26 -15.75
CA LYS A 172 15.13 4.97 -15.89
C LYS A 172 15.73 3.88 -15.02
N LEU A 173 14.90 3.08 -14.37
CA LEU A 173 15.35 1.94 -13.56
C LEU A 173 16.04 0.90 -14.44
N THR A 174 17.31 0.60 -14.16
CA THR A 174 18.10 -0.39 -14.90
C THR A 174 18.49 -1.59 -14.06
N THR A 175 18.63 -1.43 -12.74
CA THR A 175 18.98 -2.51 -11.82
C THR A 175 18.23 -2.37 -10.51
N MET A 176 17.80 -3.51 -9.95
CA MET A 176 17.19 -3.64 -8.64
C MET A 176 17.97 -4.67 -7.82
N GLN A 177 18.28 -4.35 -6.57
CA GLN A 177 18.76 -5.31 -5.57
C GLN A 177 17.69 -5.43 -4.49
N VAL A 178 17.20 -6.64 -4.25
CA VAL A 178 16.15 -6.93 -3.26
C VAL A 178 16.56 -8.20 -2.52
N GLY A 179 16.92 -8.06 -1.24
CA GLY A 179 17.54 -9.17 -0.50
C GLY A 179 18.82 -9.63 -1.21
N VAL A 180 18.89 -10.93 -1.53
CA VAL A 180 20.02 -11.52 -2.27
C VAL A 180 19.86 -11.44 -3.80
N SER A 181 18.66 -11.12 -4.29
CA SER A 181 18.35 -11.10 -5.72
C SER A 181 18.78 -9.78 -6.37
N LYS A 182 19.64 -9.88 -7.39
CA LYS A 182 19.97 -8.79 -8.30
C LYS A 182 19.23 -8.99 -9.62
N LEU A 183 18.49 -7.96 -10.04
CA LEU A 183 17.62 -7.98 -11.19
C LEU A 183 17.98 -6.84 -12.13
N ASP A 184 18.24 -7.15 -13.39
CA ASP A 184 18.61 -6.17 -14.41
C ASP A 184 17.45 -6.00 -15.41
N ILE A 185 17.09 -4.75 -15.70
CA ILE A 185 16.10 -4.38 -16.72
C ILE A 185 16.86 -4.05 -18.00
N VAL A 186 16.68 -4.87 -19.02
CA VAL A 186 17.31 -4.71 -20.32
C VAL A 186 16.42 -3.85 -21.21
N PHE A 187 17.03 -2.90 -21.91
CA PHE A 187 16.35 -1.98 -22.80
C PHE A 187 16.76 -2.22 -24.26
N GLN A 188 15.79 -2.08 -25.17
CA GLN A 188 15.98 -1.95 -26.60
C GLN A 188 15.65 -0.50 -27.00
N GLY A 189 16.68 0.33 -27.16
CA GLY A 189 16.50 1.78 -27.28
C GLY A 189 15.91 2.35 -26.00
N GLU A 190 14.78 3.04 -26.10
CA GLU A 190 14.12 3.68 -24.96
C GLU A 190 13.16 2.75 -24.19
N TYR A 191 12.98 1.52 -24.67
CA TYR A 191 11.91 0.62 -24.21
C TYR A 191 12.47 -0.59 -23.47
N PRO A 192 11.89 -0.98 -22.32
CA PRO A 192 12.26 -2.23 -21.66
C PRO A 192 11.87 -3.42 -22.55
N SER A 193 12.78 -4.38 -22.64
CA SER A 193 12.63 -5.62 -23.41
C SER A 193 12.61 -6.86 -22.50
N GLU A 194 13.38 -6.86 -21.42
CA GLU A 194 13.49 -8.03 -20.53
C GLU A 194 13.78 -7.62 -19.08
N ILE A 195 13.44 -8.52 -18.14
CA ILE A 195 13.99 -8.53 -16.77
C ILE A 195 14.80 -9.81 -16.60
N ARG A 196 16.05 -9.69 -16.17
CA ARG A 196 16.99 -10.80 -16.00
C ARG A 196 17.48 -10.92 -14.55
N GLN A 197 17.80 -12.15 -14.18
CA GLN A 197 18.59 -12.48 -12.99
C GLN A 197 19.83 -13.25 -13.45
N GLY A 198 20.98 -12.59 -13.49
CA GLY A 198 22.17 -13.15 -14.14
C GLY A 198 21.93 -13.44 -15.62
N SER A 199 22.12 -14.69 -16.05
CA SER A 199 21.85 -15.13 -17.42
C SER A 199 20.40 -15.57 -17.66
N ARG A 200 19.60 -15.73 -16.61
CA ARG A 200 18.22 -16.19 -16.70
C ARG A 200 17.28 -15.02 -17.02
N THR A 201 16.46 -15.17 -18.05
CA THR A 201 15.38 -14.22 -18.34
C THR A 201 14.14 -14.59 -17.51
N LEU A 202 13.68 -13.66 -16.68
CA LEU A 202 12.49 -13.85 -15.83
C LEU A 202 11.22 -13.36 -16.53
N LEU A 203 11.34 -12.26 -17.26
CA LEU A 203 10.25 -11.62 -18.00
C LEU A 203 10.76 -11.17 -19.37
N THR A 204 10.00 -11.45 -20.41
CA THR A 204 10.20 -10.92 -21.76
C THR A 204 8.99 -10.07 -22.15
N VAL A 205 9.26 -8.89 -22.69
CA VAL A 205 8.26 -7.94 -23.18
C VAL A 205 7.92 -8.28 -24.63
N LEU A 206 6.68 -8.68 -24.90
CA LEU A 206 6.22 -9.06 -26.24
C LEU A 206 5.73 -7.82 -26.99
N ARG A 207 6.27 -7.57 -28.19
CA ARG A 207 5.89 -6.43 -29.03
C ARG A 207 5.39 -6.90 -30.40
N GLY A 208 4.36 -6.23 -30.89
CA GLY A 208 3.82 -6.42 -32.24
C GLY A 208 4.52 -5.56 -33.28
N ALA A 209 3.96 -5.55 -34.49
CA ALA A 209 4.40 -4.66 -35.57
C ALA A 209 4.32 -3.18 -35.12
N GLY A 210 5.34 -2.38 -35.47
CA GLY A 210 5.43 -0.98 -35.03
C GLY A 210 5.90 -0.78 -33.59
N GLY A 211 6.33 -1.83 -32.89
CA GLY A 211 6.92 -1.75 -31.55
C GLY A 211 5.90 -1.61 -30.40
N GLN A 212 4.61 -1.68 -30.71
CA GLN A 212 3.53 -1.66 -29.71
C GLN A 212 3.62 -2.88 -28.79
N LEU A 213 3.47 -2.67 -27.49
CA LEU A 213 3.39 -3.77 -26.53
C LEU A 213 2.13 -4.61 -26.77
N THR A 214 2.30 -5.92 -26.86
CA THR A 214 1.21 -6.90 -27.04
C THR A 214 1.10 -7.88 -25.88
N GLY A 215 2.07 -7.94 -24.97
CA GLY A 215 2.02 -8.87 -23.85
C GLY A 215 3.34 -9.05 -23.11
N PHE A 216 3.36 -10.07 -22.26
CA PHE A 216 4.54 -10.51 -21.53
C PHE A 216 4.65 -12.02 -21.56
N ARG A 217 5.87 -12.54 -21.63
CA ARG A 217 6.20 -13.94 -21.37
C ARG A 217 7.00 -14.05 -20.07
N TYR A 218 6.65 -14.99 -19.20
CA TYR A 218 7.25 -15.15 -17.88
C TYR A 218 7.34 -16.62 -17.46
N ASN A 219 8.10 -16.91 -16.39
CA ASN A 219 8.20 -18.22 -15.74
C ASN A 219 8.42 -19.42 -16.70
N GLY A 220 9.22 -19.24 -17.76
CA GLY A 220 9.58 -20.33 -18.66
C GLY A 220 8.53 -20.69 -19.72
N GLY A 221 7.48 -19.87 -19.93
CA GLY A 221 6.60 -20.03 -21.09
C GLY A 221 5.20 -19.45 -20.96
N SER A 222 4.74 -19.11 -19.75
CA SER A 222 3.43 -18.49 -19.55
C SER A 222 3.36 -17.13 -20.23
N GLU A 223 2.21 -16.82 -20.83
CA GLU A 223 2.00 -15.55 -21.53
C GLU A 223 0.75 -14.83 -21.02
N VAL A 224 0.83 -13.50 -21.01
CA VAL A 224 -0.31 -12.60 -20.84
C VAL A 224 -0.30 -11.62 -22.01
N TYR A 225 -1.46 -11.41 -22.61
CA TYR A 225 -1.64 -10.54 -23.76
C TYR A 225 -2.39 -9.28 -23.35
N LEU A 226 -1.94 -8.16 -23.90
CA LEU A 226 -2.51 -6.84 -23.69
C LEU A 226 -3.15 -6.36 -24.99
N ARG A 227 -4.40 -5.91 -24.91
CA ARG A 227 -5.12 -5.33 -26.03
C ARG A 227 -5.23 -3.82 -25.84
N GLN A 228 -4.85 -3.08 -26.88
CA GLN A 228 -5.01 -1.63 -26.91
C GLN A 228 -6.33 -1.26 -27.58
N GLY A 229 -6.93 -0.17 -27.13
CA GLY A 229 -8.13 0.44 -27.68
C GLY A 229 -8.06 1.95 -27.58
N ASN A 230 -9.20 2.61 -27.74
CA ASN A 230 -9.28 4.06 -27.71
C ASN A 230 -10.05 4.54 -26.48
N ARG A 231 -9.60 5.63 -25.87
CA ARG A 231 -10.27 6.34 -24.78
C ARG A 231 -10.54 7.79 -25.18
N PRO A 232 -11.75 8.31 -24.93
CA PRO A 232 -12.04 9.72 -25.19
C PRO A 232 -11.27 10.63 -24.23
N ILE A 233 -10.70 11.70 -24.78
CA ILE A 233 -10.11 12.80 -24.01
C ILE A 233 -11.16 13.87 -23.85
N ILE A 234 -11.46 14.22 -22.61
CA ILE A 234 -12.38 15.32 -22.32
C ILE A 234 -11.58 16.57 -22.01
N GLN A 235 -11.93 17.64 -22.71
CA GLN A 235 -11.36 18.98 -22.55
C GLN A 235 -12.46 19.94 -22.13
N ASP A 236 -12.08 20.95 -21.36
CA ASP A 236 -12.95 22.08 -21.02
C ASP A 236 -12.62 23.25 -21.95
N VAL A 237 -13.59 23.62 -22.79
CA VAL A 237 -13.47 24.73 -23.74
C VAL A 237 -14.58 25.73 -23.45
N GLY A 238 -14.23 26.85 -22.81
CA GLY A 238 -15.19 27.90 -22.46
C GLY A 238 -16.24 27.45 -21.43
N GLY A 239 -15.91 26.57 -20.49
CA GLY A 239 -16.85 26.02 -19.50
C GLY A 239 -17.69 24.86 -20.03
N GLN A 240 -17.49 24.46 -21.30
CA GLN A 240 -18.16 23.31 -21.89
C GLN A 240 -17.21 22.13 -22.03
N ARG A 241 -17.64 20.97 -21.53
CA ARG A 241 -16.91 19.71 -21.69
C ARG A 241 -17.15 19.15 -23.09
N VAL A 242 -16.07 18.91 -23.83
CA VAL A 242 -16.09 18.36 -25.19
C VAL A 242 -15.12 17.20 -25.32
N VAL A 243 -15.42 16.27 -26.23
CA VAL A 243 -14.47 15.22 -26.63
C VAL A 243 -13.44 15.87 -27.56
N GLY A 244 -12.25 16.13 -27.04
CA GLY A 244 -11.16 16.77 -27.79
C GLY A 244 -10.39 15.80 -28.69
N GLY A 245 -10.57 14.49 -28.51
CA GLY A 245 -9.92 13.46 -29.32
C GLY A 245 -10.02 12.08 -28.68
N MET A 246 -9.34 11.12 -29.31
CA MET A 246 -9.19 9.75 -28.82
C MET A 246 -7.70 9.46 -28.58
N GLN A 247 -7.40 8.73 -27.51
CA GLN A 247 -6.05 8.30 -27.15
C GLN A 247 -5.98 6.79 -27.03
N GLN A 248 -4.87 6.21 -27.48
CA GLN A 248 -4.60 4.78 -27.31
C GLN A 248 -4.41 4.45 -25.82
N THR A 249 -5.03 3.38 -25.35
CA THR A 249 -5.01 2.93 -23.97
C THR A 249 -5.20 1.42 -23.88
N LEU A 250 -4.76 0.77 -22.81
CA LEU A 250 -5.10 -0.62 -22.51
C LEU A 250 -6.61 -0.76 -22.35
N CYS A 251 -7.22 -1.62 -23.17
CA CYS A 251 -8.66 -1.91 -23.14
C CYS A 251 -8.99 -3.37 -22.80
N GLY A 252 -7.99 -4.25 -22.73
CA GLY A 252 -8.22 -5.63 -22.32
C GLY A 252 -6.94 -6.39 -22.00
N VAL A 253 -7.10 -7.45 -21.21
CA VAL A 253 -6.05 -8.39 -20.82
C VAL A 253 -6.59 -9.79 -20.96
N SER A 254 -5.79 -10.70 -21.51
CA SER A 254 -6.10 -12.12 -21.56
C SER A 254 -4.85 -12.93 -21.24
N TRP A 255 -5.02 -14.14 -20.73
CA TRP A 255 -3.90 -15.01 -20.37
C TRP A 255 -3.85 -16.21 -21.30
N SER A 256 -2.70 -16.88 -21.36
CA SER A 256 -2.59 -18.16 -22.05
C SER A 256 -3.57 -19.19 -21.44
N PRO A 257 -4.10 -20.14 -22.23
CA PRO A 257 -5.14 -21.07 -21.78
C PRO A 257 -4.78 -21.86 -20.51
N GLU A 258 -3.49 -22.10 -20.27
CA GLU A 258 -2.99 -22.85 -19.12
C GLU A 258 -3.20 -22.12 -17.79
N SER A 259 -3.37 -20.80 -17.81
CA SER A 259 -3.56 -19.98 -16.61
C SER A 259 -4.94 -20.15 -15.95
N GLN A 260 -5.94 -20.64 -16.69
CA GLN A 260 -7.34 -20.72 -16.26
C GLN A 260 -7.93 -19.37 -15.76
N ARG A 261 -7.39 -18.24 -16.23
CA ARG A 261 -7.90 -16.90 -15.89
C ARG A 261 -8.82 -16.37 -16.98
N ASP A 262 -9.99 -15.89 -16.58
CA ASP A 262 -10.91 -15.22 -17.50
C ASP A 262 -10.31 -13.90 -18.02
N PRO A 263 -10.45 -13.59 -19.32
CA PRO A 263 -10.09 -12.30 -19.87
C PRO A 263 -10.78 -11.14 -19.14
N LYS A 264 -10.09 -10.01 -19.05
CA LYS A 264 -10.62 -8.78 -18.47
C LYS A 264 -10.71 -7.68 -19.51
N GLU A 265 -11.82 -6.96 -19.47
CA GLU A 265 -12.17 -5.91 -20.40
C GLU A 265 -12.27 -4.57 -19.66
N PHE A 266 -11.66 -3.54 -20.25
CA PHE A 266 -11.63 -2.17 -19.74
C PHE A 266 -12.26 -1.25 -20.78
N THR A 267 -13.55 -0.94 -20.61
CA THR A 267 -14.29 -0.13 -21.57
C THR A 267 -14.35 1.33 -21.14
N PHE A 268 -13.78 2.22 -21.96
CA PHE A 268 -13.79 3.65 -21.74
C PHE A 268 -14.91 4.34 -22.51
N SER A 269 -15.62 5.26 -21.86
CA SER A 269 -16.71 6.04 -22.47
C SER A 269 -16.89 7.39 -21.74
N ILE A 270 -18.03 8.03 -21.95
CA ILE A 270 -18.47 9.23 -21.24
C ILE A 270 -19.89 9.07 -20.70
N ASP A 271 -20.20 9.70 -19.57
CA ASP A 271 -21.56 9.78 -19.04
C ASP A 271 -22.36 10.95 -19.67
N ALA A 272 -23.61 11.12 -19.23
CA ALA A 272 -24.49 12.20 -19.69
C ALA A 272 -23.95 13.62 -19.38
N HIS A 273 -23.06 13.75 -18.39
CA HIS A 273 -22.40 15.00 -18.01
C HIS A 273 -21.00 15.12 -18.66
N ARG A 274 -20.69 14.24 -19.61
CA ARG A 274 -19.41 14.15 -20.31
C ARG A 274 -18.22 13.93 -19.37
N ASN A 275 -18.45 13.30 -18.23
CA ASN A 275 -17.38 12.76 -17.40
C ASN A 275 -16.86 11.47 -18.02
N PRO A 276 -15.55 11.24 -18.04
CA PRO A 276 -14.99 9.95 -18.40
C PRO A 276 -15.54 8.82 -17.52
N THR A 277 -15.75 7.65 -18.15
CA THR A 277 -16.15 6.42 -17.48
C THR A 277 -15.20 5.27 -17.78
N LEU A 278 -15.04 4.36 -16.83
CA LEU A 278 -14.35 3.07 -16.99
C LEU A 278 -15.28 1.95 -16.52
N THR A 279 -15.59 1.02 -17.41
CA THR A 279 -16.43 -0.15 -17.12
C THR A 279 -15.57 -1.40 -17.06
N ILE A 280 -15.75 -2.20 -16.00
CA ILE A 280 -15.03 -3.47 -15.74
C ILE A 280 -16.06 -4.50 -15.27
N GLY A 281 -16.45 -5.43 -16.14
CA GLY A 281 -17.62 -6.27 -15.89
C GLY A 281 -18.88 -5.41 -15.69
N GLU A 282 -19.58 -5.60 -14.57
CA GLU A 282 -20.77 -4.82 -14.21
C GLU A 282 -20.44 -3.49 -13.49
N ARG A 283 -19.19 -3.28 -13.09
CA ARG A 283 -18.76 -2.10 -12.33
C ARG A 283 -18.51 -0.93 -13.28
N VAL A 284 -19.16 0.20 -13.03
CA VAL A 284 -18.94 1.46 -13.76
C VAL A 284 -18.36 2.52 -12.82
N ILE A 285 -17.17 3.02 -13.16
CA ILE A 285 -16.46 4.06 -12.44
C ILE A 285 -16.53 5.36 -13.24
N VAL A 286 -16.84 6.48 -12.59
CA VAL A 286 -16.95 7.81 -13.19
C VAL A 286 -16.06 8.79 -12.43
N TRP A 287 -15.34 9.64 -13.14
CA TRP A 287 -14.50 10.68 -12.52
C TRP A 287 -14.63 12.01 -13.24
N ASP A 288 -14.37 13.08 -12.50
CA ASP A 288 -14.43 14.43 -13.02
C ASP A 288 -13.31 14.67 -14.05
N ALA A 289 -13.68 15.17 -15.22
CA ALA A 289 -12.76 15.37 -16.34
C ALA A 289 -11.60 16.32 -16.01
N VAL A 290 -11.82 17.33 -15.14
CA VAL A 290 -10.86 18.41 -14.89
C VAL A 290 -9.99 18.07 -13.68
N THR A 291 -10.62 17.82 -12.54
CA THR A 291 -9.94 17.51 -11.27
C THR A 291 -9.37 16.09 -11.23
N ARG A 292 -9.83 15.22 -12.14
CA ARG A 292 -9.50 13.78 -12.22
C ARG A 292 -9.94 12.98 -11.00
N ARG A 293 -10.76 13.55 -10.11
CA ARG A 293 -11.22 12.90 -8.88
C ARG A 293 -12.43 12.03 -9.14
N ILE A 294 -12.53 10.93 -8.40
CA ILE A 294 -13.68 10.03 -8.52
C ILE A 294 -14.97 10.75 -8.14
N LEU A 295 -16.03 10.48 -8.91
CA LEU A 295 -17.39 10.96 -8.66
C LEU A 295 -18.31 9.80 -8.27
N ARG A 296 -18.15 8.64 -8.92
CA ARG A 296 -19.00 7.46 -8.70
C ARG A 296 -18.25 6.16 -8.92
N ASP A 297 -18.61 5.13 -8.17
CA ASP A 297 -18.18 3.75 -8.34
C ASP A 297 -19.35 2.80 -8.05
N GLY A 298 -19.95 2.24 -9.11
CA GLY A 298 -21.19 1.47 -8.99
C GLY A 298 -22.27 2.30 -8.29
N ASN A 299 -22.77 1.80 -7.16
CA ASN A 299 -23.82 2.45 -6.36
C ASN A 299 -23.30 3.50 -5.35
N TRP A 300 -21.99 3.74 -5.29
CA TRP A 300 -21.38 4.73 -4.40
C TRP A 300 -21.09 6.04 -5.13
N THR A 301 -21.51 7.16 -4.56
CA THR A 301 -21.14 8.53 -4.97
C THR A 301 -20.10 9.10 -4.03
N TYR A 302 -19.16 9.89 -4.56
CA TYR A 302 -18.00 10.39 -3.83
C TYR A 302 -17.99 11.91 -3.73
N GLN A 303 -17.53 12.41 -2.59
CA GLN A 303 -17.12 13.79 -2.36
C GLN A 303 -15.66 13.77 -1.90
N VAL A 304 -14.78 14.42 -2.66
CA VAL A 304 -13.34 14.43 -2.41
C VAL A 304 -12.89 15.87 -2.16
N THR A 305 -12.42 16.14 -0.94
CA THR A 305 -11.75 17.40 -0.61
C THR A 305 -10.23 17.20 -0.73
N PRO A 306 -9.53 17.93 -1.62
CA PRO A 306 -8.08 17.87 -1.75
C PRO A 306 -7.36 18.09 -0.41
N GLY A 307 -6.18 17.49 -0.25
CA GLY A 307 -5.24 17.93 0.78
C GLY A 307 -4.66 19.31 0.49
N ASP A 308 -4.07 19.95 1.51
CA ASP A 308 -3.59 21.33 1.44
C ASP A 308 -2.37 21.49 0.52
N ARG A 309 -1.55 20.44 0.36
CA ARG A 309 -0.35 20.44 -0.48
C ARG A 309 -0.42 19.41 -1.59
N LEU A 310 0.44 19.60 -2.59
CA LEU A 310 0.69 18.58 -3.59
C LEU A 310 1.17 17.30 -2.90
N TYR A 311 0.55 16.17 -3.24
CA TYR A 311 0.78 14.84 -2.64
C TYR A 311 0.20 14.61 -1.25
N ASP A 312 -0.46 15.60 -0.63
CA ASP A 312 -1.25 15.32 0.56
C ASP A 312 -2.46 14.45 0.21
N ASN A 313 -2.83 13.59 1.16
CA ASN A 313 -4.01 12.77 1.05
C ASN A 313 -5.28 13.64 1.10
N ALA A 314 -6.30 13.21 0.38
CA ALA A 314 -7.60 13.85 0.37
C ALA A 314 -8.45 13.40 1.57
N VAL A 315 -9.47 14.21 1.90
CA VAL A 315 -10.63 13.71 2.62
C VAL A 315 -11.58 13.10 1.60
N ILE A 316 -11.90 11.81 1.75
CA ILE A 316 -12.75 11.07 0.82
C ILE A 316 -13.99 10.63 1.58
N VAL A 317 -15.15 11.14 1.17
CA VAL A 317 -16.46 10.72 1.69
C VAL A 317 -17.19 10.00 0.57
N ARG A 318 -17.83 8.87 0.85
CA ARG A 318 -18.73 8.19 -0.09
C ARG A 318 -20.07 7.86 0.53
N LYS A 319 -21.12 7.89 -0.27
CA LYS A 319 -22.49 7.54 0.12
C LYS A 319 -23.14 6.65 -0.93
N ASN A 320 -23.95 5.67 -0.50
CA ASN A 320 -24.72 4.84 -1.42
C ASN A 320 -26.22 5.19 -1.41
N ALA A 321 -26.97 4.56 -2.32
CA ALA A 321 -28.43 4.77 -2.45
C ALA A 321 -29.23 4.36 -1.20
N ALA A 322 -28.70 3.44 -0.38
CA ALA A 322 -29.31 3.06 0.91
C ALA A 322 -29.05 4.07 2.03
N GLY A 323 -28.33 5.16 1.75
CA GLY A 323 -28.03 6.22 2.71
C GLY A 323 -26.81 5.93 3.59
N GLN A 324 -26.15 4.78 3.44
CA GLN A 324 -24.92 4.46 4.16
C GLN A 324 -23.81 5.40 3.70
N ALA A 325 -23.01 5.89 4.64
CA ALA A 325 -21.91 6.80 4.39
C ALA A 325 -20.62 6.29 5.02
N GLU A 326 -19.52 6.48 4.31
CA GLU A 326 -18.17 6.18 4.77
C GLU A 326 -17.26 7.37 4.53
N MET A 327 -16.26 7.54 5.38
CA MET A 327 -15.26 8.59 5.26
C MET A 327 -13.89 8.04 5.57
N TRP A 328 -12.90 8.51 4.81
CA TRP A 328 -11.50 8.34 5.14
C TRP A 328 -10.75 9.65 5.00
N SER A 329 -9.87 9.93 5.95
CA SER A 329 -8.92 11.03 5.90
C SER A 329 -7.65 10.65 6.64
N GLU A 330 -6.51 11.01 6.08
CA GLU A 330 -5.22 10.89 6.75
C GLU A 330 -4.40 12.16 6.52
N SER A 331 -4.07 12.89 7.57
CA SER A 331 -3.26 14.10 7.51
C SER A 331 -1.89 13.81 8.12
N ILE A 332 -0.89 13.61 7.26
CA ILE A 332 0.50 13.39 7.68
C ILE A 332 1.03 14.60 8.47
N ALA A 333 0.68 15.83 8.06
CA ALA A 333 1.10 17.05 8.73
C ALA A 333 0.53 17.19 10.16
N ARG A 334 -0.73 16.77 10.37
CA ARG A 334 -1.39 16.80 11.69
C ARG A 334 -1.13 15.55 12.53
N GLY A 335 -0.66 14.48 11.89
CA GLY A 335 -0.48 13.19 12.52
C GLY A 335 -1.82 12.61 12.94
N GLU A 336 -2.78 12.56 12.02
CA GLU A 336 -4.15 12.16 12.30
C GLU A 336 -4.71 11.31 11.15
N GLN A 337 -5.43 10.24 11.49
CA GLN A 337 -6.25 9.46 10.58
C GLN A 337 -7.66 9.35 11.16
N VAL A 338 -8.67 9.54 10.32
CA VAL A 338 -10.09 9.44 10.65
C VAL A 338 -10.76 8.50 9.66
N ILE A 339 -11.48 7.52 10.19
CA ILE A 339 -12.25 6.55 9.42
C ILE A 339 -13.67 6.56 9.96
N LEU A 340 -14.67 6.80 9.10
CA LEU A 340 -16.09 6.57 9.39
C LEU A 340 -16.53 5.34 8.61
N HIS A 341 -16.97 4.32 9.33
CA HIS A 341 -17.51 3.09 8.78
C HIS A 341 -19.00 3.25 8.43
N SER A 342 -19.51 2.39 7.55
CA SER A 342 -20.91 2.41 7.09
C SER A 342 -21.94 2.12 8.18
N ASN A 343 -21.52 1.58 9.33
CA ASN A 343 -22.34 1.40 10.54
C ASN A 343 -22.38 2.65 11.44
N GLY A 344 -21.76 3.76 11.04
CA GLY A 344 -21.68 5.00 11.82
C GLY A 344 -20.57 5.05 12.86
N GLU A 345 -19.73 4.00 12.96
CA GLU A 345 -18.57 4.02 13.84
C GLU A 345 -17.46 4.89 13.28
N LYS A 346 -16.89 5.74 14.14
CA LYS A 346 -15.80 6.64 13.79
C LYS A 346 -14.55 6.25 14.57
N ALA A 347 -13.54 5.77 13.87
CA ALA A 347 -12.23 5.49 14.40
C ALA A 347 -11.30 6.68 14.14
N VAL A 348 -10.56 7.10 15.16
CA VAL A 348 -9.56 8.16 15.04
C VAL A 348 -8.24 7.67 15.61
N LEU A 349 -7.16 7.88 14.88
CA LEU A 349 -5.78 7.61 15.28
C LEU A 349 -4.99 8.90 15.18
N THR A 350 -4.18 9.19 16.19
CA THR A 350 -3.23 10.30 16.14
C THR A 350 -1.82 9.83 16.51
N TRP A 351 -0.80 10.46 15.93
CA TRP A 351 0.61 10.20 16.16
C TRP A 351 1.43 11.49 16.18
N PHE A 352 2.66 11.40 16.67
CA PHE A 352 3.59 12.52 16.61
C PHE A 352 4.20 12.65 15.21
N THR A 353 4.32 13.88 14.70
CA THR A 353 4.81 14.16 13.33
C THR A 353 6.26 14.65 13.29
N SER A 354 6.90 14.83 14.45
CA SER A 354 8.25 15.38 14.57
C SER A 354 8.97 14.89 15.82
N GLY A 355 10.29 15.08 15.86
CA GLY A 355 11.15 14.75 17.01
C GLY A 355 11.37 13.25 17.22
N ASN A 356 11.90 12.87 18.38
CA ASN A 356 12.21 11.48 18.75
C ASN A 356 10.99 10.55 18.79
N LEU A 357 9.78 11.13 18.81
CA LEU A 357 8.52 10.40 18.86
C LEU A 357 7.85 10.23 17.50
N ILE A 358 8.44 10.72 16.40
CA ILE A 358 7.82 10.66 15.07
C ILE A 358 7.26 9.26 14.75
N GLY A 359 5.99 9.22 14.31
CA GLY A 359 5.25 7.99 14.02
C GLY A 359 4.73 7.22 15.24
N LYS A 360 5.12 7.56 16.47
CA LYS A 360 4.57 6.94 17.68
C LYS A 360 3.12 7.38 17.90
N VAL A 361 2.27 6.43 18.27
CA VAL A 361 0.84 6.68 18.55
C VAL A 361 0.70 7.58 19.76
N ARG A 362 -0.11 8.64 19.65
CA ARG A 362 -0.46 9.53 20.74
C ARG A 362 -1.80 9.13 21.38
N ARG A 363 -2.82 8.92 20.54
CA ARG A 363 -4.17 8.55 20.95
C ARG A 363 -4.86 7.75 19.85
N ARG A 364 -5.66 6.75 20.22
CA ARG A 364 -6.62 6.09 19.32
C ARG A 364 -7.96 6.03 20.02
N TYR A 365 -9.05 6.31 19.33
CA TYR A 365 -10.38 6.11 19.91
C TYR A 365 -11.41 5.69 18.89
N LEU A 366 -12.48 5.07 19.38
CA LEU A 366 -13.66 4.67 18.61
C LEU A 366 -14.88 5.36 19.19
N GLU A 367 -15.62 6.07 18.36
CA GLU A 367 -16.92 6.66 18.66
C GLU A 367 -18.02 5.88 17.94
N ARG A 368 -19.13 5.60 18.62
CA ARG A 368 -20.34 5.05 18.03
C ARG A 368 -21.51 5.95 18.42
N ASN A 369 -22.19 6.54 17.43
CA ASN A 369 -23.28 7.50 17.65
C ASN A 369 -22.90 8.66 18.59
N GLY A 370 -21.67 9.18 18.45
CA GLY A 370 -21.15 10.26 19.29
C GLY A 370 -20.71 9.85 20.71
N VAL A 371 -20.89 8.57 21.08
CA VAL A 371 -20.44 8.03 22.37
C VAL A 371 -19.09 7.36 22.20
N LEU A 372 -18.15 7.69 23.07
CA LEU A 372 -16.81 7.09 23.11
C LEU A 372 -16.90 5.64 23.59
N VAL A 373 -16.62 4.67 22.70
CA VAL A 373 -16.66 3.22 22.98
C VAL A 373 -15.32 2.71 23.49
N SER A 374 -14.23 3.20 22.91
CA SER A 374 -12.86 2.91 23.38
C SER A 374 -11.94 4.12 23.20
N ASP A 375 -10.96 4.27 24.08
CA ASP A 375 -9.98 5.36 24.05
C ASP A 375 -8.64 4.87 24.59
N TYR A 376 -7.64 4.79 23.73
CA TYR A 376 -6.26 4.48 24.05
C TYR A 376 -5.43 5.77 24.01
N LYS A 377 -4.63 6.01 25.05
CA LYS A 377 -3.66 7.12 25.13
C LYS A 377 -2.31 6.59 25.54
N ALA A 378 -1.26 7.08 24.90
CA ALA A 378 0.13 6.74 25.22
C ALA A 378 0.92 7.98 25.64
N ALA A 379 1.79 7.82 26.64
CA ALA A 379 2.76 8.83 27.05
C ALA A 379 4.18 8.24 26.97
N TYR A 380 5.13 9.07 26.57
CA TYR A 380 6.52 8.66 26.33
C TYR A 380 7.48 9.55 27.13
N ASN A 381 8.64 9.01 27.50
CA ASN A 381 9.75 9.81 28.03
C ASN A 381 10.55 10.51 26.91
N ALA A 382 11.55 11.32 27.30
CA ALA A 382 12.39 12.08 26.36
C ALA A 382 13.20 11.18 25.39
N SER A 383 13.53 9.95 25.81
CA SER A 383 14.19 8.93 25.00
C SER A 383 13.22 8.17 24.06
N GLY A 384 11.93 8.49 24.09
CA GLY A 384 10.91 7.85 23.27
C GLY A 384 10.41 6.50 23.75
N LYS A 385 10.65 6.13 25.01
CA LYS A 385 10.11 4.91 25.64
C LYS A 385 8.71 5.18 26.21
N LEU A 386 7.80 4.23 26.05
CA LEU A 386 6.44 4.31 26.56
C LEU A 386 6.45 4.25 28.09
N ILE A 387 6.02 5.30 28.78
CA ILE A 387 5.97 5.35 30.26
C ILE A 387 4.57 5.12 30.82
N ARG A 388 3.53 5.32 30.01
CA ARG A 388 2.15 5.08 30.42
C ARG A 388 1.26 4.79 29.22
N GLU A 389 0.37 3.82 29.37
CA GLU A 389 -0.77 3.65 28.48
C GLU A 389 -2.07 3.61 29.29
N THR A 390 -3.11 4.25 28.76
CA THR A 390 -4.44 4.27 29.36
C THR A 390 -5.45 3.83 28.31
N THR A 391 -6.27 2.84 28.64
CA THR A 391 -7.31 2.28 27.75
C THR A 391 -8.67 2.38 28.44
N LEU A 392 -9.63 3.04 27.81
CA LEU A 392 -11.04 2.89 28.13
C LEU A 392 -11.57 1.65 27.41
N ALA A 393 -12.00 0.65 28.16
CA ALA A 393 -12.65 -0.57 27.66
C ALA A 393 -13.89 -0.84 28.51
N ASP A 394 -15.05 -1.01 27.86
CA ASP A 394 -16.33 -1.30 28.52
C ASP A 394 -16.68 -0.29 29.64
N GLY A 395 -16.42 1.00 29.39
CA GLY A 395 -16.64 2.08 30.36
C GLY A 395 -15.63 2.14 31.51
N THR A 396 -14.71 1.19 31.60
CA THR A 396 -13.67 1.15 32.65
C THR A 396 -12.34 1.64 32.10
N THR A 397 -11.70 2.57 32.81
CA THR A 397 -10.37 3.05 32.46
C THR A 397 -9.30 2.17 33.11
N GLN A 398 -8.49 1.53 32.28
CA GLN A 398 -7.35 0.72 32.69
C GLN A 398 -6.06 1.48 32.39
N THR A 399 -5.12 1.51 33.34
CA THR A 399 -3.82 2.17 33.16
C THR A 399 -2.69 1.20 33.41
N LYS A 400 -1.68 1.20 32.53
CA LYS A 400 -0.38 0.59 32.79
C LYS A 400 0.70 1.66 32.82
N ALA A 401 1.67 1.48 33.69
CA ALA A 401 2.83 2.37 33.81
C ALA A 401 4.12 1.57 33.65
N TYR A 402 5.16 2.22 33.13
CA TYR A 402 6.46 1.59 32.89
C TYR A 402 7.56 2.46 33.48
N ALA A 403 8.52 1.82 34.14
CA ALA A 403 9.69 2.46 34.72
C ALA A 403 10.96 2.00 33.99
N TYR A 404 11.86 2.95 33.74
CA TYR A 404 13.13 2.69 33.08
C TYR A 404 14.29 3.21 33.93
N ASP A 405 15.44 2.53 33.85
CA ASP A 405 16.67 3.04 34.43
C ASP A 405 17.34 4.10 33.54
N ASN A 406 18.47 4.64 34.01
CA ASN A 406 19.26 5.64 33.28
C ASN A 406 19.84 5.11 31.95
N ALA A 407 19.93 3.78 31.78
CA ALA A 407 20.33 3.14 30.53
C ALA A 407 19.12 2.86 29.60
N ASN A 408 17.92 3.37 29.93
CA ASN A 408 16.66 3.13 29.23
C ASN A 408 16.24 1.65 29.15
N ARG A 409 16.64 0.84 30.13
CA ARG A 409 16.18 -0.55 30.30
C ARG A 409 14.93 -0.58 31.20
N LEU A 410 13.98 -1.46 30.91
CA LEU A 410 12.72 -1.55 31.66
C LEU A 410 12.98 -2.18 33.03
N ILE A 411 12.84 -1.41 34.11
CA ILE A 411 13.07 -1.89 35.49
C ILE A 411 11.79 -2.18 36.26
N GLY A 412 10.63 -1.91 35.67
CA GLY A 412 9.36 -2.28 36.27
C GLY A 412 8.16 -1.83 35.48
N PHE A 413 7.00 -2.35 35.84
CA PHE A 413 5.73 -1.92 35.31
C PHE A 413 4.60 -2.12 36.31
N THR A 414 3.54 -1.34 36.18
CA THR A 414 2.28 -1.53 36.92
C THR A 414 1.21 -1.98 35.93
N ASP A 415 0.50 -3.05 36.25
CA ASP A 415 -0.58 -3.56 35.40
C ASP A 415 -1.92 -2.84 35.64
N THR A 416 -2.95 -3.26 34.92
CA THR A 416 -4.29 -2.65 34.97
C THR A 416 -5.04 -2.91 36.28
N ALA A 417 -4.58 -3.88 37.09
CA ALA A 417 -5.08 -4.16 38.43
C ALA A 417 -4.32 -3.39 39.51
N GLY A 418 -3.36 -2.52 39.12
CA GLY A 418 -2.51 -1.77 40.03
C GLY A 418 -1.38 -2.57 40.64
N ARG A 419 -1.14 -3.81 40.19
CA ARG A 419 -0.03 -4.64 40.69
C ARG A 419 1.27 -4.15 40.08
N ALA A 420 2.26 -3.87 40.94
CA ALA A 420 3.59 -3.44 40.52
C ALA A 420 4.52 -4.65 40.41
N TYR A 421 5.30 -4.68 39.33
CA TYR A 421 6.32 -5.68 39.05
C TYR A 421 7.67 -4.98 38.92
N ALA A 422 8.69 -5.48 39.61
CA ALA A 422 10.05 -4.99 39.49
C ALA A 422 10.90 -5.98 38.69
N LEU A 423 11.76 -5.45 37.82
CA LEU A 423 12.71 -6.19 37.01
C LEU A 423 14.12 -5.80 37.45
N GLU A 424 14.86 -6.77 37.98
CA GLU A 424 16.26 -6.59 38.37
C GLU A 424 17.17 -7.24 37.33
N TYR A 425 18.06 -6.45 36.73
CA TYR A 425 19.06 -6.95 35.80
C TYR A 425 20.30 -7.35 36.59
N LYS A 426 20.67 -8.64 36.57
CA LYS A 426 21.97 -9.08 37.11
C LYS A 426 23.08 -8.53 36.21
N GLU A 427 24.05 -7.81 36.79
CA GLU A 427 25.18 -7.20 36.05
C GLU A 427 25.95 -8.21 35.18
N ASP A 428 25.91 -9.50 35.52
CA ASP A 428 26.55 -10.60 34.78
C ASP A 428 25.75 -11.19 33.60
N ALA A 429 24.60 -10.63 33.22
CA ALA A 429 23.81 -11.18 32.12
C ALA A 429 24.53 -11.11 30.75
N LEU A 430 25.43 -10.16 30.54
CA LEU A 430 26.31 -10.12 29.35
C LEU A 430 27.33 -11.27 29.33
N SER A 431 27.78 -11.72 30.51
CA SER A 431 28.64 -12.89 30.71
C SER A 431 27.85 -14.20 30.47
N ALA A 432 26.60 -14.26 30.94
CA ALA A 432 25.72 -15.43 30.86
C ALA A 432 25.19 -15.73 29.44
N ILE A 433 25.02 -14.71 28.59
CA ILE A 433 24.65 -14.90 27.17
C ILE A 433 25.77 -15.61 26.39
N LYS A 434 27.03 -15.41 26.77
CA LYS A 434 28.16 -16.16 26.18
C LYS A 434 28.23 -17.62 26.63
N THR A 435 27.57 -17.99 27.73
CA THR A 435 27.62 -19.35 28.31
C THR A 435 26.30 -20.13 28.23
N GLY A 436 25.26 -19.58 27.62
CA GLY A 436 24.00 -20.31 27.36
C GLY A 436 23.11 -20.53 28.58
N SER A 437 23.28 -19.77 29.67
CA SER A 437 22.42 -19.87 30.85
C SER A 437 21.05 -19.19 30.63
N ARG A 438 19.97 -19.89 31.01
CA ARG A 438 18.56 -19.54 30.68
C ARG A 438 17.83 -18.65 31.70
N GLU A 439 18.44 -18.22 32.80
CA GLU A 439 17.79 -17.30 33.77
C GLU A 439 18.36 -15.89 33.67
N ILE A 440 17.68 -15.03 32.89
CA ILE A 440 18.09 -13.63 32.68
C ILE A 440 17.31 -12.66 33.59
N PHE A 441 16.19 -13.09 34.18
CA PHE A 441 15.31 -12.22 34.97
C PHE A 441 14.69 -12.92 36.17
N ARG A 442 14.48 -12.17 37.26
CA ARG A 442 13.63 -12.57 38.38
C ARG A 442 12.51 -11.55 38.51
N ILE A 443 11.26 -11.99 38.44
CA ILE A 443 10.08 -11.18 38.76
C ILE A 443 9.91 -11.25 40.27
N LYS A 444 9.95 -10.10 40.94
CA LYS A 444 9.66 -9.97 42.38
C LYS A 444 8.23 -9.52 42.58
#